data_AF-A0A1C6EJB7-F1
#
_entry.id   AF-A0A1C6EJB7-F1
#
_cell.length_a   1.000
_cell.length_b   1.000
_cell.length_c   1.000
_cell.angle_alpha   90.00
_cell.angle_beta   90.00
_cell.angle_gamma   90.00
#
_symmetry.space_group_name_H-M   'P 1'
#
loop_
_entity.id
_entity.type
_entity.pdbx_description
1 polymer ?
#
loop_
_entity_poly.entity_id
_entity_poly.type
_entity_poly.pdbx_seq_one_letter_code
_entity_poly.pdbx_strand_id
1 'polypeptide(L)'
;MDIVAIMKERHSVRQYKNQVIDHSKREEINAFVNAINAESKLAIQVFYDEPKCFDSFMAHYGKFENVKNYIAIVGNKEDQEKKDIMMVREFQRF
;
A
#
# COMPACT_ATOMS: atom_id res chain seq x y z
N MET A 1 7.66 -15.42 -15.99
CA MET A 1 7.37 -16.22 -14.78
C MET A 1 5.87 -16.29 -14.60
N ASP A 2 5.33 -17.42 -14.15
CA ASP A 2 3.88 -17.56 -13.94
C ASP A 2 3.43 -16.83 -12.65
N ILE A 3 2.16 -16.42 -12.59
CA ILE A 3 1.60 -15.67 -11.45
C ILE A 3 1.65 -16.45 -10.12
N VAL A 4 1.44 -17.77 -10.15
CA VAL A 4 1.51 -18.66 -9.00
C VAL A 4 2.94 -18.73 -8.46
N ALA A 5 3.93 -18.83 -9.34
CA ALA A 5 5.34 -18.78 -8.95
C ALA A 5 5.68 -17.43 -8.27
N ILE A 6 5.25 -16.30 -8.84
CA ILE A 6 5.47 -14.97 -8.26
C ILE A 6 4.83 -14.87 -6.86
N MET A 7 3.60 -15.38 -6.70
CA MET A 7 2.91 -15.37 -5.41
C MET A 7 3.65 -16.17 -4.33
N LYS A 8 4.30 -17.28 -4.70
CA LYS A 8 5.10 -18.12 -3.78
C LYS A 8 6.42 -17.45 -3.38
N GLU A 9 7.06 -16.75 -4.31
CA GLU A 9 8.33 -16.07 -4.04
C GLU A 9 8.15 -14.76 -3.26
N ARG A 10 6.99 -14.11 -3.39
CA ARG A 10 6.67 -12.88 -2.67
C ARG A 10 6.68 -13.11 -1.16
N HIS A 11 7.55 -12.39 -0.47
CA HIS A 11 7.64 -12.40 0.99
C HIS A 11 7.74 -10.98 1.54
N SER A 12 7.42 -10.82 2.83
CA SER A 12 7.48 -9.52 3.50
C SER A 12 8.93 -9.16 3.82
N VAL A 13 9.50 -8.21 3.08
CA VAL A 13 10.84 -7.65 3.33
C VAL A 13 10.71 -6.42 4.24
N ARG A 14 11.60 -6.32 5.23
CA ARG A 14 11.61 -5.20 6.19
C ARG A 14 12.96 -4.48 6.29
N GLN A 15 14.01 -5.07 5.73
CA GLN A 15 15.34 -4.49 5.67
C GLN A 15 15.75 -4.34 4.20
N TYR A 16 16.15 -3.14 3.82
CA TYR A 16 16.46 -2.81 2.44
C TYR A 16 17.90 -2.35 2.32
N LYS A 17 18.45 -2.47 1.10
CA LYS A 17 19.72 -1.82 0.77
C LYS A 17 19.46 -0.32 0.65
N ASN A 18 20.49 0.48 0.93
CA ASN A 18 20.47 1.91 0.62
C ASN A 18 20.68 2.14 -0.89
N GLN A 19 19.76 1.61 -1.70
CA GLN A 19 19.76 1.65 -3.15
C GLN A 19 18.46 2.26 -3.64
N VAL A 20 18.58 3.20 -4.57
CA VAL A 20 17.46 3.90 -5.21
C VAL A 20 16.73 2.94 -6.17
N ILE A 21 15.41 3.01 -6.22
CA ILE A 21 14.61 2.25 -7.20
C ILE A 21 14.82 2.84 -8.59
N ASP A 22 15.19 2.00 -9.56
CA ASP A 22 15.41 2.38 -10.96
C ASP A 22 14.21 3.11 -11.57
N HIS A 23 14.47 4.08 -12.44
CA HIS A 23 13.43 4.92 -13.04
C HIS A 23 12.36 4.11 -13.77
N SER A 24 12.75 3.13 -14.58
CA SER A 24 11.82 2.29 -15.34
C SER A 24 10.83 1.54 -14.43
N LYS A 25 11.31 1.03 -13.28
CA LYS A 25 10.45 0.38 -12.28
C LYS A 25 9.46 1.36 -11.65
N ARG A 26 9.86 2.62 -11.44
CA ARG A 26 8.95 3.65 -10.93
C ARG A 26 7.85 3.96 -11.93
N GLU A 27 8.19 4.05 -13.21
CA GLU A 27 7.21 4.27 -14.29
C GLU A 27 6.18 3.15 -14.34
N GLU A 28 6.62 1.89 -14.27
CA GLU A 28 5.72 0.73 -14.22
C GLU A 28 4.79 0.77 -13.00
N ILE A 29 5.34 1.05 -11.80
CA ILE A 29 4.57 1.18 -10.56
C ILE A 29 3.54 2.32 -10.67
N ASN A 30 3.94 3.48 -11.17
CA ASN A 30 3.07 4.65 -11.32
C ASN A 30 1.94 4.38 -12.32
N ALA A 31 2.25 3.73 -13.45
CA ALA A 31 1.23 3.36 -14.43
C ALA A 31 0.21 2.39 -13.82
N PHE A 32 0.66 1.40 -13.06
CA PHE A 32 -0.23 0.45 -12.39
C PHE A 32 -1.10 1.11 -11.31
N VAL A 33 -0.51 2.00 -10.51
CA VAL A 33 -1.25 2.78 -9.51
C VAL A 33 -2.30 3.68 -10.16
N ASN A 34 -1.98 4.33 -11.28
CA ASN A 34 -2.95 5.14 -12.02
C ASN A 34 -4.10 4.30 -12.59
N ALA A 35 -3.82 3.11 -13.12
CA ALA A 35 -4.85 2.18 -13.57
C ALA A 35 -5.78 1.76 -12.42
N ILE A 36 -5.21 1.40 -11.26
CA ILE A 36 -6.02 1.03 -10.09
C ILE A 36 -6.83 2.23 -9.58
N ASN A 37 -6.26 3.43 -9.52
CA ASN A 37 -7.00 4.62 -9.10
C ASN A 37 -8.15 4.96 -10.05
N ALA A 38 -8.01 4.69 -11.35
CA ALA A 38 -9.08 4.92 -12.32
C ALA A 38 -10.24 3.93 -12.16
N GLU A 39 -9.96 2.68 -11.77
CA GLU A 39 -10.97 1.62 -11.62
C GLU A 39 -11.55 1.55 -10.20
N SER A 40 -10.77 1.93 -9.19
CA SER A 40 -11.13 1.83 -7.78
C SER A 40 -11.66 3.15 -7.23
N LYS A 41 -12.23 3.10 -6.03
CA LYS A 41 -12.58 4.29 -5.24
C LYS A 41 -11.46 4.69 -4.26
N LEU A 42 -10.26 4.13 -4.44
CA LEU A 42 -9.12 4.42 -3.60
C LEU A 42 -8.31 5.55 -4.21
N ALA A 43 -7.69 6.35 -3.36
CA ALA A 43 -6.64 7.29 -3.74
C ALA A 43 -5.30 6.71 -3.28
N ILE A 44 -4.67 5.97 -4.19
CA ILE A 44 -3.35 5.35 -4.00
C ILE A 44 -2.27 6.34 -4.47
N GLN A 45 -1.27 6.58 -3.64
CA GLN A 45 -0.14 7.46 -3.95
C GLN A 45 1.17 6.77 -3.61
N VAL A 46 2.17 6.97 -4.47
CA VAL A 46 3.52 6.41 -4.26
C VAL A 46 4.50 7.53 -3.99
N PHE A 47 5.26 7.37 -2.91
CA PHE A 47 6.28 8.30 -2.47
C PHE A 47 7.63 7.61 -2.56
N TYR A 48 8.60 8.31 -3.14
CA TYR A 48 9.95 7.81 -3.34
C TYR A 48 10.97 8.72 -2.65
N ASP A 49 12.08 8.11 -2.22
CA ASP A 49 13.23 8.81 -1.67
C ASP A 49 12.92 9.77 -0.51
N GLU A 50 11.99 9.39 0.37
CA GLU A 50 11.64 10.13 1.58
C GLU A 50 12.37 9.55 2.80
N PRO A 51 13.60 10.00 3.13
CA PRO A 51 14.42 9.40 4.17
C PRO A 51 13.84 9.54 5.58
N LYS A 52 12.96 10.52 5.81
CA LYS A 52 12.42 10.84 7.13
C LYS A 52 11.04 10.23 7.42
N CYS A 53 10.45 9.51 6.46
CA CYS A 53 9.09 9.00 6.58
C CYS A 53 8.94 8.04 7.79
N PHE A 54 9.96 7.20 8.02
CA PHE A 54 9.96 6.20 9.08
C PHE A 54 10.82 6.59 10.30
N ASP A 55 11.16 7.87 10.45
CA ASP A 55 11.93 8.38 11.59
C ASP A 55 11.03 8.74 12.79
N SER A 56 9.71 8.58 12.67
CA SER A 56 8.74 8.93 13.71
C SER A 56 8.44 7.77 14.69
N PHE A 57 7.96 8.11 15.88
CA PHE A 57 7.67 7.15 16.96
C PHE A 57 6.72 6.01 16.56
N MET A 58 5.81 6.24 15.61
CA MET A 58 4.86 5.25 15.07
C MET A 58 5.51 4.22 14.13
N ALA A 59 6.68 4.54 13.54
CA ALA A 59 7.40 3.66 12.62
C ALA A 59 8.19 2.55 13.32
N HIS A 60 8.37 2.62 14.64
CA HIS A 60 9.09 1.61 15.42
C HIS A 60 8.36 0.27 15.53
N TYR A 61 7.07 0.19 15.17
CA TYR A 61 6.30 -1.06 15.21
C TYR A 61 6.76 -2.11 14.18
N GLY A 62 7.43 -1.68 13.10
CA GLY A 62 7.76 -2.54 11.95
C GLY A 62 9.19 -3.06 11.88
N LYS A 63 10.12 -2.60 12.73
CA LYS A 63 11.57 -2.84 12.59
C LYS A 63 12.06 -2.63 11.15
N PHE A 64 11.67 -1.51 10.55
CA PHE A 64 12.07 -1.16 9.20
C PHE A 64 13.50 -0.62 9.18
N GLU A 65 14.29 -1.04 8.20
CA GLU A 65 15.66 -0.55 8.01
C GLU A 65 15.85 -0.09 6.56
N ASN A 66 16.38 1.14 6.40
CA ASN A 66 16.60 1.79 5.11
C ASN A 66 15.36 1.88 4.20
N VAL A 67 14.16 1.91 4.77
CA VAL A 67 12.93 2.14 4.00
C VAL A 67 12.79 3.63 3.72
N LYS A 68 12.79 3.99 2.43
CA LYS A 68 12.65 5.38 1.97
C LYS A 68 11.55 5.57 0.94
N ASN A 69 10.82 4.51 0.62
CA ASN A 69 9.75 4.52 -0.37
C ASN A 69 8.52 3.87 0.27
N TYR A 70 7.33 4.42 0.03
CA TYR A 70 6.10 3.89 0.58
C TYR A 70 4.91 4.20 -0.33
N ILE A 71 3.83 3.43 -0.13
CA ILE A 71 2.57 3.62 -0.82
C ILE A 71 1.53 3.99 0.23
N ALA A 72 0.87 5.13 0.05
CA ALA A 72 -0.30 5.50 0.81
C ALA A 72 -1.54 5.02 0.07
N ILE A 73 -2.44 4.31 0.75
CA ILE A 73 -3.72 3.85 0.22
C ILE A 73 -4.82 4.52 1.03
N VAL A 74 -5.55 5.45 0.42
CA VAL A 74 -6.59 6.24 1.10
C VAL A 74 -7.96 5.83 0.58
N GLY A 75 -8.84 5.37 1.47
CA GLY A 75 -10.23 5.06 1.15
C GLY A 75 -11.18 6.20 1.55
N ASN A 76 -12.33 6.30 0.86
CA ASN A 76 -13.37 7.24 1.24
C ASN A 76 -14.05 6.79 2.55
N LYS A 77 -14.05 7.67 3.55
CA LYS A 77 -14.67 7.43 4.86
C LYS A 77 -16.17 7.08 4.75
N GLU A 78 -16.88 7.69 3.81
CA GLU A 78 -18.32 7.46 3.65
C GLU A 78 -18.66 6.04 3.15
N ASP A 79 -17.76 5.41 2.39
CA ASP A 79 -17.95 4.04 1.91
C ASP A 79 -17.70 3.01 3.03
N GLN A 80 -16.89 3.35 4.04
CA GLN A 80 -16.67 2.53 5.23
C GLN A 80 -17.91 2.56 6.14
N GLU A 81 -18.44 3.75 6.43
CA GLU A 81 -19.61 3.93 7.31
C GLU A 81 -20.87 3.23 6.73
N LYS A 82 -21.08 3.28 5.41
CA LYS A 82 -22.22 2.57 4.77
C LYS A 82 -22.13 1.06 4.91
N LYS A 83 -20.94 0.47 4.84
CA LYS A 83 -20.73 -0.98 5.03
C LYS A 83 -20.95 -1.38 6.48
N ASP A 84 -20.47 -0.59 7.43
CA ASP A 84 -20.63 -0.86 8.86
C ASP A 84 -22.12 -0.77 9.26
N ILE A 85 -22.87 0.22 8.75
CA ILE A 85 -24.32 0.35 8.98
C ILE A 85 -25.09 -0.82 8.34
N MET A 86 -24.69 -1.28 7.15
CA MET A 86 -25.35 -2.39 6.46
C MET A 86 -25.09 -3.73 7.18
N MET A 87 -23.86 -3.97 7.65
CA MET A 87 -23.53 -5.14 8.47
C MET A 87 -24.29 -5.18 9.79
N VAL A 88 -24.44 -4.05 10.49
CA VAL A 88 -25.21 -3.97 11.74
C VAL A 88 -26.69 -4.30 11.51
N ARG A 89 -27.27 -3.84 10.39
CA ARG A 89 -28.67 -4.13 10.04
C ARG A 89 -28.91 -5.58 9.65
N GLU A 90 -27.96 -6.25 9.02
CA GLU A 90 -28.06 -7.68 8.73
C GLU A 90 -27.88 -8.54 9.98
N PHE A 91 -27.01 -8.15 10.92
CA PHE A 91 -26.82 -8.87 12.19
C PHE A 91 -28.02 -8.76 13.14
N GLN A 92 -28.79 -7.67 13.10
CA GLN A 92 -30.02 -7.49 13.89
C GLN A 92 -31.25 -8.19 13.30
N ARG A 93 -31.10 -8.83 12.13
CA ARG A 93 -32.18 -9.52 11.42
C ARG A 93 -32.17 -11.03 11.65
N PHE A 94 -31.23 -11.54 12.45
CA PHE A 94 -31.13 -12.92 12.93
C PHE A 94 -31.36 -12.98 14.44
#